data_AF-A0A139CP33-F1
#
_entry.id   AF-A0A139CP33-F1
#
_cell.length_a   1.000
_cell.length_b   1.000
_cell.length_c   1.000
_cell.angle_alpha   90.00
_cell.angle_beta   90.00
_cell.angle_gamma   90.00
#
_symmetry.space_group_name_H-M   'P 1'
#
loop_
_entity.id
_entity.type
_entity.pdbx_description
1 polymer ?
#
loop_
_entity_poly.entity_id
_entity_poly.type
_entity_poly.pdbx_seq_one_letter_code
_entity_poly.pdbx_strand_id
1 'polypeptide(L)'
;MKAETKAQLIAAGSVNMDTSLIHWLTIPTAGPGAGNVAFFFSSGGHRVRLAVKKESPLQAEMEAEELVIRKDGVEIARGYIEEELIHCPEQAFITMCEKCIFDCKFCPVPRLKGKVKTMDEMLDMIERANETGKMHAISITSGVEISPEAEVDRAEELIRRLKDLYPVPIGVSVYPTEDSTRRLKNA
;
A
#
# COMPACT_ATOMS: atom_id res chain seq x y z
N MET A 1 -8.21 -19.98 0.83
CA MET A 1 -9.08 -19.99 2.03
C MET A 1 -10.55 -19.79 1.64
N LYS A 2 -11.50 -19.93 2.58
CA LYS A 2 -12.92 -19.58 2.37
C LYS A 2 -13.20 -18.12 2.77
N ALA A 3 -14.34 -17.58 2.36
CA ALA A 3 -14.74 -16.20 2.67
C ALA A 3 -14.88 -15.94 4.17
N GLU A 4 -15.38 -16.92 4.93
CA GLU A 4 -15.53 -16.84 6.38
C GLU A 4 -14.16 -16.73 7.07
N THR A 5 -13.19 -17.52 6.63
CA THR A 5 -11.79 -17.41 7.10
C THR A 5 -11.22 -16.03 6.79
N LYS A 6 -11.42 -15.53 5.56
CA LYS A 6 -10.97 -14.19 5.17
C LYS A 6 -11.56 -13.12 6.10
N ALA A 7 -12.86 -13.20 6.38
CA ALA A 7 -13.54 -12.28 7.29
C ALA A 7 -12.98 -12.35 8.71
N GLN A 8 -12.68 -13.55 9.23
CA GLN A 8 -12.04 -13.74 10.54
C GLN A 8 -10.65 -13.09 10.60
N LEU A 9 -9.83 -13.27 9.55
CA LEU A 9 -8.50 -12.65 9.48
C LEU A 9 -8.59 -11.13 9.44
N ILE A 10 -9.51 -10.56 8.64
CA ILE A 10 -9.74 -9.11 8.56
C ILE A 10 -10.22 -8.56 9.91
N ALA A 11 -11.15 -9.25 10.56
CA ALA A 11 -11.69 -8.82 11.86
C ALA A 11 -10.63 -8.81 12.96
N ALA A 12 -9.70 -9.78 12.95
CA ALA A 12 -8.55 -9.76 13.85
C ALA A 12 -7.54 -8.66 13.48
N GLY A 13 -7.29 -8.46 12.18
CA GLY A 13 -6.43 -7.40 11.64
C GLY A 13 -4.93 -7.56 11.92
N SER A 14 -4.53 -8.55 12.72
CA SER A 14 -3.13 -8.80 13.09
C SER A 14 -2.85 -10.27 13.36
N VAL A 15 -1.57 -10.63 13.41
CA VAL A 15 -1.05 -11.93 13.89
C VAL A 15 0.12 -11.69 14.86
N ASN A 16 0.33 -12.62 15.78
CA ASN A 16 1.53 -12.76 16.56
C ASN A 16 2.46 -13.69 15.80
N MET A 17 3.63 -13.17 15.43
CA MET A 17 4.59 -13.83 14.55
C MET A 17 5.97 -13.24 14.82
N ASP A 18 7.02 -14.04 14.65
CA ASP A 18 8.38 -13.54 14.65
C ASP A 18 8.64 -12.74 13.36
N THR A 19 8.95 -11.45 13.50
CA THR A 19 9.24 -10.58 12.36
C THR A 19 10.53 -10.95 11.63
N SER A 20 11.42 -11.72 12.26
CA SER A 20 12.64 -12.22 11.62
C SER A 20 12.34 -13.13 10.41
N LEU A 21 11.15 -13.73 10.39
CA LEU A 21 10.67 -14.63 9.33
C LEU A 21 10.34 -13.90 8.02
N ILE A 22 10.30 -12.57 8.02
CA ILE A 22 9.98 -11.77 6.83
C ILE A 22 11.09 -10.74 6.59
N HIS A 23 11.98 -11.05 5.66
CA HIS A 23 13.19 -10.25 5.41
C HIS A 23 12.92 -8.93 4.65
N TRP A 24 11.72 -8.74 4.09
CA TRP A 24 11.35 -7.62 3.22
C TRP A 24 10.17 -6.78 3.76
N LEU A 25 9.90 -6.79 5.07
CA LEU A 25 8.79 -6.04 5.66
C LEU A 25 8.92 -4.53 5.38
N THR A 26 7.87 -3.94 4.81
CA THR A 26 7.77 -2.49 4.67
C THR A 26 7.04 -1.89 5.87
N ILE A 27 7.45 -0.68 6.26
CA ILE A 27 6.70 0.14 7.20
C ILE A 27 5.96 1.20 6.37
N PRO A 28 4.62 1.19 6.32
CA PRO A 28 3.87 2.20 5.58
C PRO A 28 4.10 3.58 6.21
N THR A 29 4.29 4.61 5.37
CA THR A 29 4.49 6.00 5.80
C THR A 29 3.20 6.84 5.76
N ALA A 30 2.14 6.32 5.15
CA ALA A 30 0.86 7.01 5.00
C ALA A 30 -0.35 6.09 5.27
N GLY A 31 -1.51 6.70 5.53
CA GLY A 31 -2.77 6.01 5.82
C GLY A 31 -2.92 5.52 7.27
N PRO A 32 -4.06 4.88 7.63
CA PRO A 32 -4.37 4.47 9.01
C PRO A 32 -3.39 3.45 9.63
N GLY A 33 -2.65 2.72 8.80
CA GLY A 33 -1.68 1.71 9.24
C GLY A 33 -0.24 2.22 9.40
N ALA A 34 0.02 3.50 9.11
CA ALA A 34 1.37 4.07 9.09
C ALA A 34 2.15 3.82 10.40
N GLY A 35 3.43 3.42 10.27
CA GLY A 35 4.32 3.16 11.41
C GLY A 35 4.25 1.77 12.03
N ASN A 36 3.39 0.87 11.54
CA ASN A 36 3.29 -0.52 12.02
C ASN A 36 3.86 -1.51 10.99
N VAL A 37 4.48 -2.57 11.47
CA VAL A 37 4.89 -3.70 10.61
C VAL A 37 3.64 -4.45 10.14
N ALA A 38 3.51 -4.60 8.83
CA ALA A 38 2.40 -5.32 8.21
C ALA A 38 2.89 -6.07 6.97
N PHE A 39 2.12 -7.08 6.56
CA PHE A 39 2.38 -7.87 5.36
C PHE A 39 1.07 -8.28 4.70
N PHE A 40 1.14 -8.73 3.45
CA PHE A 40 0.03 -9.33 2.74
C PHE A 40 0.12 -10.85 2.81
N PHE A 41 -0.94 -11.49 3.27
CA PHE A 41 -1.11 -12.93 3.27
C PHE A 41 -2.06 -13.34 2.15
N SER A 42 -1.68 -14.34 1.36
CA SER A 42 -2.55 -14.92 0.34
C SER A 42 -2.76 -16.42 0.51
N SER A 43 -4.02 -16.84 0.34
CA SER A 43 -4.42 -18.23 0.40
C SER A 43 -5.63 -18.48 -0.51
N GLY A 44 -5.49 -19.41 -1.45
CA GLY A 44 -6.57 -19.87 -2.33
C GLY A 44 -7.33 -18.72 -3.00
N GLY A 45 -6.62 -17.80 -3.67
CA GLY A 45 -7.20 -16.69 -4.41
C GLY A 45 -7.69 -15.50 -3.56
N HIS A 46 -7.46 -15.50 -2.25
CA HIS A 46 -7.81 -14.38 -1.38
C HIS A 46 -6.58 -13.78 -0.71
N ARG A 47 -6.53 -12.43 -0.71
CA ARG A 47 -5.51 -11.61 -0.06
C ARG A 47 -6.06 -10.90 1.17
N VAL A 48 -5.29 -10.83 2.26
CA VAL A 48 -5.57 -10.04 3.48
C VAL A 48 -4.29 -9.37 3.93
N ARG A 49 -4.38 -8.09 4.33
CA ARG A 49 -3.27 -7.38 4.98
C ARG A 49 -3.37 -7.54 6.49
N LEU A 50 -2.30 -7.98 7.13
CA LEU A 50 -2.24 -8.23 8.57
C LEU A 50 -1.08 -7.45 9.19
N ALA A 51 -1.34 -6.81 10.32
CA ALA A 51 -0.27 -6.24 11.16
C ALA A 51 0.40 -7.33 12.00
N VAL A 52 1.64 -7.09 12.42
CA VAL A 52 2.32 -7.96 13.38
C VAL A 52 2.21 -7.35 14.78
N LYS A 53 1.54 -8.06 15.70
CA LYS A 53 1.28 -7.63 17.08
C LYS A 53 1.40 -8.82 18.04
N LYS A 54 2.17 -8.66 19.12
CA LYS A 54 2.39 -9.73 20.11
C LYS A 54 1.11 -10.16 20.81
N GLU A 55 0.21 -9.21 21.01
CA GLU A 55 -1.09 -9.35 21.66
C GLU A 55 -2.20 -9.88 20.72
N SER A 56 -1.87 -10.20 19.46
CA SER A 56 -2.87 -10.72 18.53
C SER A 56 -3.43 -12.08 18.99
N PRO A 57 -4.75 -12.33 18.84
CA PRO A 57 -5.34 -13.64 19.11
C PRO A 57 -5.00 -14.70 18.05
N LEU A 58 -4.40 -14.29 16.93
CA LEU A 58 -3.96 -15.19 15.86
C LEU A 58 -2.46 -15.41 15.97
N GLN A 59 -2.02 -16.65 15.81
CA GLN A 59 -0.61 -17.03 15.74
C GLN A 59 -0.26 -17.35 14.29
N ALA A 60 0.92 -16.91 13.83
CA ALA A 60 1.41 -17.27 12.51
C ALA A 60 2.84 -17.78 12.58
N GLU A 61 3.10 -18.92 11.92
CA GLU A 61 4.38 -19.61 11.89
C GLU A 61 4.67 -20.10 10.47
N MET A 62 5.94 -20.15 10.10
CA MET A 62 6.37 -20.76 8.84
C MET A 62 6.47 -22.27 9.03
N GLU A 63 5.70 -23.02 8.25
CA GLU A 63 5.82 -24.48 8.13
C GLU A 63 6.30 -24.78 6.69
N ALA A 64 7.56 -25.20 6.55
CA ALA A 64 8.26 -25.28 5.27
C ALA A 64 8.26 -23.91 4.54
N GLU A 65 7.66 -23.81 3.35
CA GLU A 65 7.60 -22.58 2.56
C GLU A 65 6.27 -21.82 2.71
N GLU A 66 5.36 -22.32 3.56
CA GLU A 66 4.03 -21.74 3.74
C GLU A 66 3.88 -21.10 5.12
N LEU A 67 3.17 -19.97 5.16
CA LEU A 67 2.72 -19.36 6.40
C LEU A 67 1.42 -20.03 6.84
N VAL A 68 1.41 -20.51 8.07
CA VAL A 68 0.26 -21.15 8.71
C VAL A 68 -0.28 -20.24 9.80
N ILE A 69 -1.56 -19.89 9.71
CA ILE A 69 -2.25 -19.05 10.68
C ILE A 69 -3.18 -19.92 11.52
N ARG A 70 -2.98 -19.87 12.83
CA ARG A 70 -3.73 -20.61 13.84
C ARG A 70 -4.52 -19.66 14.74
N LYS A 71 -5.70 -20.11 15.15
CA LYS A 71 -6.50 -19.49 16.22
C LYS A 71 -6.76 -20.54 17.27
N ASP A 72 -6.40 -20.25 18.52
CA ASP A 72 -6.54 -21.19 19.64
C ASP A 72 -5.91 -22.57 19.34
N GLY A 73 -4.75 -22.57 18.65
CA GLY A 73 -4.01 -23.77 18.21
C GLY A 73 -4.57 -24.45 16.95
N VAL A 74 -5.76 -24.09 16.49
CA VAL A 74 -6.39 -24.68 15.31
C VAL A 74 -5.98 -23.94 14.04
N GLU A 75 -5.53 -24.68 13.03
CA GLU A 75 -5.24 -24.11 11.70
C GLU A 75 -6.51 -23.56 11.08
N ILE A 76 -6.51 -22.26 10.76
CA ILE A 76 -7.62 -21.61 10.08
C ILE A 76 -7.27 -21.22 8.65
N ALA A 77 -5.99 -20.97 8.36
CA ALA A 77 -5.52 -20.63 7.03
C ALA A 77 -4.07 -21.08 6.81
N ARG A 78 -3.75 -21.44 5.57
CA ARG A 78 -2.41 -21.77 5.07
C ARG A 78 -2.21 -21.12 3.71
N GLY A 79 -1.03 -20.58 3.47
CA GLY A 79 -0.71 -19.86 2.24
C GLY A 79 0.67 -19.23 2.29
N TYR A 80 0.85 -18.09 1.66
CA TYR A 80 2.16 -17.45 1.54
C TYR A 80 2.08 -15.95 1.83
N ILE A 81 3.23 -15.39 2.17
CA ILE A 81 3.42 -13.95 2.29
C ILE A 81 3.67 -13.40 0.89
N GLU A 82 2.88 -12.42 0.49
CA GLU A 82 3.12 -11.69 -0.75
C GLU A 82 4.15 -10.58 -0.53
N GLU A 83 5.09 -10.50 -1.46
CA GLU A 83 6.03 -9.40 -1.54
C GLU A 83 5.30 -8.12 -1.99
N GLU A 84 5.52 -7.05 -1.26
CA GLU A 84 5.06 -5.72 -1.66
C GLU A 84 6.06 -5.10 -2.63
N LEU A 85 5.59 -4.47 -3.71
CA LEU A 85 6.47 -3.69 -4.59
C LEU A 85 6.73 -2.32 -3.98
N ILE A 86 5.68 -1.52 -3.92
CA ILE A 86 5.64 -0.27 -3.18
C ILE A 86 4.30 -0.25 -2.45
N HIS A 87 4.30 -0.67 -1.18
CA HIS A 87 3.13 -0.66 -0.28
C HIS A 87 1.91 -1.51 -0.69
N CYS A 88 1.93 -2.15 -1.86
CA CYS A 88 0.86 -2.98 -2.41
C CYS A 88 1.46 -4.07 -3.31
N PRO A 89 1.01 -5.34 -3.22
CA PRO A 89 1.46 -6.37 -4.16
C PRO A 89 0.95 -6.04 -5.57
N GLU A 90 1.81 -6.27 -6.57
CA GLU A 90 1.53 -6.09 -8.00
C GLU A 90 1.24 -4.63 -8.42
N GLN A 91 1.37 -3.66 -7.52
CA GLN A 91 1.10 -2.26 -7.79
C GLN A 91 2.19 -1.36 -7.22
N ALA A 92 2.68 -0.42 -8.04
CA ALA A 92 3.46 0.70 -7.54
C ALA A 92 2.49 1.72 -6.89
N PHE A 93 2.26 1.58 -5.59
CA PHE A 93 1.46 2.54 -4.82
C PHE A 93 2.37 3.62 -4.25
N ILE A 94 2.30 4.82 -4.82
CA ILE A 94 3.12 5.96 -4.38
C ILE A 94 2.26 7.07 -3.79
N THR A 95 2.85 7.79 -2.82
CA THR A 95 2.30 9.03 -2.27
C THR A 95 3.24 10.18 -2.62
N MET A 96 2.78 11.12 -3.46
CA MET A 96 3.57 12.26 -3.93
C MET A 96 3.88 13.23 -2.79
N CYS A 97 2.84 13.61 -2.04
CA CYS A 97 2.94 14.48 -0.88
C CYS A 97 2.46 13.77 0.40
N GLU A 98 3.35 13.59 1.36
CA GLU A 98 3.04 13.03 2.70
C GLU A 98 2.71 14.13 3.72
N LYS A 99 2.33 15.32 3.23
CA LYS A 99 1.84 16.45 4.04
C LYS A 99 0.46 16.86 3.55
N CYS A 100 -0.33 17.51 4.40
CA CYS A 100 -1.62 18.03 3.98
C CYS A 100 -1.98 19.29 4.77
N ILE A 101 -2.43 20.34 4.08
CA ILE A 101 -2.95 21.58 4.68
C ILE A 101 -4.32 21.39 5.35
N PHE A 102 -5.03 20.31 5.02
CA PHE A 102 -6.34 19.99 5.61
C PHE A 102 -6.18 19.20 6.92
N ASP A 103 -7.06 19.42 7.91
CA ASP A 103 -7.11 18.66 9.18
C ASP A 103 -8.33 17.72 9.21
N CYS A 104 -8.43 16.82 8.22
CA CYS A 104 -9.50 15.81 8.20
C CYS A 104 -9.43 14.97 9.49
N LYS A 105 -10.52 14.90 10.26
CA LYS A 105 -10.52 14.37 11.64
C LYS A 105 -10.04 12.93 11.79
N PHE A 106 -10.14 12.13 10.73
CA PHE A 106 -9.73 10.72 10.69
C PHE A 106 -8.40 10.50 9.98
N CYS A 107 -7.78 11.54 9.40
CA CYS A 107 -6.56 11.40 8.63
C CYS A 107 -5.34 11.72 9.50
N PRO A 108 -4.35 10.82 9.60
CA PRO A 108 -3.14 11.07 10.38
C PRO A 108 -2.14 11.98 9.63
N VAL A 109 -2.20 12.04 8.30
CA VAL A 109 -1.22 12.71 7.42
C VAL A 109 -0.84 14.12 7.85
N PRO A 110 -1.76 15.02 8.25
CA PRO A 110 -1.40 16.38 8.65
C PRO A 110 -0.49 16.45 9.89
N ARG A 111 -0.50 15.38 10.70
CA ARG A 111 0.33 15.23 11.90
C ARG A 111 1.63 14.47 11.61
N LEU A 112 1.70 13.80 10.47
CA LEU A 112 2.92 13.17 9.99
C LEU A 112 3.82 14.28 9.43
N LYS A 113 5.04 14.40 9.95
CA LYS A 113 6.06 15.32 9.40
C LYS A 113 6.67 14.72 8.13
N GLY A 114 5.82 14.32 7.18
CA GLY A 114 6.18 13.58 5.99
C GLY A 114 6.91 14.43 4.95
N LYS A 115 7.40 13.76 3.91
CA LYS A 115 8.16 14.38 2.82
C LYS A 115 7.24 14.72 1.64
N VAL A 116 7.64 15.75 0.90
CA VAL A 116 7.13 15.97 -0.47
C VAL A 116 8.17 15.43 -1.44
N LYS A 117 7.83 14.37 -2.16
CA LYS A 117 8.76 13.66 -3.05
C LYS A 117 8.98 14.47 -4.32
N THR A 118 10.20 14.46 -4.86
CA THR A 118 10.47 15.09 -6.15
C THR A 118 9.97 14.22 -7.32
N MET A 119 9.89 14.79 -8.53
CA MET A 119 9.50 14.01 -9.71
C MET A 119 10.47 12.85 -9.96
N ASP A 120 11.77 13.12 -9.90
CA ASP A 120 12.81 12.10 -10.11
C ASP A 120 12.74 10.98 -9.07
N GLU A 121 12.46 11.32 -7.80
CA GLU A 121 12.25 10.32 -6.75
C GLU A 121 11.04 9.43 -7.04
N MET A 122 9.93 9.99 -7.53
CA MET A 122 8.75 9.21 -7.88
C MET A 122 9.00 8.31 -9.09
N LEU A 123 9.73 8.79 -10.09
CA LEU A 123 10.09 8.02 -11.27
C LEU A 123 11.05 6.86 -10.92
N ASP A 124 12.09 7.11 -10.12
CA ASP A 124 13.03 6.09 -9.63
C ASP A 124 12.31 5.01 -8.82
N MET A 125 11.40 5.41 -7.93
CA MET A 125 10.58 4.47 -7.17
C MET A 125 9.77 3.55 -8.09
N ILE A 126 9.11 4.10 -9.11
CA ILE A 126 8.30 3.32 -10.06
C ILE A 126 9.17 2.44 -10.95
N GLU A 127 10.33 2.93 -11.40
CA GLU A 127 11.29 2.16 -12.18
C GLU A 127 11.74 0.93 -11.41
N ARG A 128 12.14 1.09 -10.14
CA ARG A 128 12.51 -0.03 -9.27
C ARG A 128 11.38 -1.04 -9.07
N ALA A 129 10.13 -0.58 -9.00
CA ALA A 129 8.98 -1.50 -8.95
C ALA A 129 8.79 -2.25 -10.26
N ASN A 130 9.00 -1.58 -11.40
CA ASN A 130 8.92 -2.18 -12.73
C ASN A 130 10.02 -3.23 -12.94
N GLU A 131 11.25 -2.98 -12.49
CA GLU A 131 12.39 -3.90 -12.60
C GLU A 131 12.13 -5.26 -11.94
N THR A 132 11.21 -5.34 -10.98
CA THR A 132 10.80 -6.62 -10.38
C THR A 132 10.06 -7.55 -11.33
N GLY A 133 9.52 -7.02 -12.44
CA GLY A 133 8.68 -7.74 -13.40
C GLY A 133 7.27 -8.07 -12.90
N LYS A 134 6.89 -7.64 -11.68
CA LYS A 134 5.60 -7.94 -11.05
C LYS A 134 4.62 -6.76 -11.06
N MET A 135 5.01 -5.60 -11.59
CA MET A 135 4.17 -4.40 -11.59
C MET A 135 3.07 -4.50 -12.66
N HIS A 136 1.82 -4.53 -12.22
CA HIS A 136 0.63 -4.60 -13.07
C HIS A 136 -0.22 -3.31 -13.06
N ALA A 137 0.02 -2.40 -12.12
CA ALA A 137 -0.64 -1.11 -12.04
C ALA A 137 0.20 -0.07 -11.30
N ILE A 138 -0.11 1.21 -11.52
CA ILE A 138 0.42 2.33 -10.73
C ILE A 138 -0.74 3.01 -10.00
N SER A 139 -0.58 3.32 -8.72
CA SER A 139 -1.55 4.11 -7.94
C SER A 139 -0.85 5.33 -7.36
N ILE A 140 -1.30 6.50 -7.78
CA ILE A 140 -0.78 7.79 -7.33
C ILE A 140 -1.74 8.35 -6.29
N THR A 141 -1.21 8.69 -5.13
CA THR A 141 -1.95 9.37 -4.07
C THR A 141 -1.23 10.64 -3.65
N SER A 142 -1.94 11.60 -3.08
CA SER A 142 -1.29 12.78 -2.50
C SER A 142 -2.10 13.38 -1.36
N GLY A 143 -1.40 13.91 -0.37
CA GLY A 143 -1.92 15.02 0.43
C GLY A 143 -1.87 16.33 -0.36
N VAL A 144 -2.00 17.46 0.33
CA VAL A 144 -2.01 18.79 -0.30
C VAL A 144 -1.00 19.69 0.39
N GLU A 145 0.12 20.01 -0.26
CA GLU A 145 1.14 20.89 0.36
C GLU A 145 0.76 22.38 0.27
N ILE A 146 0.32 22.83 -0.90
CA ILE A 146 0.07 24.26 -1.19
C ILE A 146 -1.40 24.51 -1.52
N SER A 147 -1.91 23.89 -2.58
CA SER A 147 -3.32 23.93 -2.97
C SER A 147 -3.71 22.67 -3.73
N PRO A 148 -5.00 22.32 -3.80
CA PRO A 148 -5.48 21.21 -4.64
C PRO A 148 -5.04 21.30 -6.10
N GLU A 149 -5.07 22.50 -6.69
CA GLU A 149 -4.69 22.74 -8.09
C GLU A 149 -3.20 22.41 -8.32
N ALA A 150 -2.33 22.87 -7.42
CA ALA A 150 -0.90 22.58 -7.51
C ALA A 150 -0.58 21.07 -7.42
N GLU A 151 -1.35 20.32 -6.62
CA GLU A 151 -1.23 18.86 -6.57
C GLU A 151 -1.74 18.18 -7.85
N VAL A 152 -2.83 18.69 -8.43
CA VAL A 152 -3.36 18.19 -9.72
C VAL A 152 -2.35 18.46 -10.84
N ASP A 153 -1.72 19.64 -10.87
CA ASP A 153 -0.69 19.97 -11.86
C ASP A 153 0.49 18.97 -11.81
N ARG A 154 0.96 18.65 -10.60
CA ARG A 154 2.03 17.65 -10.40
C ARG A 154 1.60 16.24 -10.76
N ALA A 155 0.38 15.84 -10.41
CA ALA A 155 -0.15 14.53 -10.80
C ALA A 155 -0.24 14.41 -12.33
N GLU A 156 -0.71 15.46 -13.00
CA GLU A 156 -0.83 15.52 -14.46
C GLU A 156 0.54 15.34 -15.14
N GLU A 157 1.56 16.06 -14.66
CA GLU A 157 2.92 15.94 -15.17
C GLU A 157 3.47 14.53 -14.98
N LEU A 158 3.28 13.94 -13.80
CA LEU A 158 3.74 12.58 -13.52
C LEU A 158 3.04 11.55 -14.42
N ILE A 159 1.72 11.64 -14.60
CA ILE A 159 0.95 10.73 -15.45
C ILE A 159 1.48 10.75 -16.89
N ARG A 160 1.69 11.95 -17.46
CA ARG A 160 2.21 12.10 -18.83
C ARG A 160 3.55 11.38 -18.99
N ARG A 161 4.48 11.59 -18.05
CA ARG A 161 5.79 10.91 -18.05
C ARG A 161 5.67 9.39 -17.93
N LEU A 162 4.75 8.90 -17.11
CA LEU A 162 4.58 7.46 -16.86
C LEU A 162 3.90 6.73 -18.02
N LYS A 163 2.93 7.36 -18.69
CA LYS A 163 2.20 6.75 -19.82
C LYS A 163 3.10 6.40 -20.99
N ASP A 164 4.13 7.21 -21.23
CA ASP A 164 5.10 6.97 -22.30
C ASP A 164 6.05 5.80 -21.97
N LEU A 165 6.24 5.50 -20.68
CA LEU A 165 7.21 4.52 -20.20
C LEU A 165 6.60 3.15 -19.89
N TYR A 166 5.38 3.11 -19.36
CA TYR A 166 4.81 1.90 -18.78
C TYR A 166 3.42 1.57 -19.34
N PRO A 167 3.23 0.38 -19.96
CA PRO A 167 1.95 -0.04 -20.52
C PRO A 167 1.02 -0.66 -19.45
N VAL A 168 0.87 0.00 -18.29
CA VAL A 168 0.02 -0.45 -17.18
C VAL A 168 -1.02 0.62 -16.81
N PRO A 169 -2.19 0.24 -16.27
CA PRO A 169 -3.17 1.21 -15.81
C PRO A 169 -2.63 2.09 -14.67
N ILE A 170 -3.01 3.38 -14.70
CA ILE A 170 -2.66 4.37 -13.68
C ILE A 170 -3.94 4.86 -12.99
N GLY A 171 -4.03 4.62 -11.68
CA GLY A 171 -5.05 5.19 -10.80
C GLY A 171 -4.51 6.44 -10.09
N VAL A 172 -5.38 7.44 -9.88
CA VAL A 172 -4.99 8.71 -9.27
C VAL A 172 -6.02 9.11 -8.22
N SER A 173 -5.54 9.45 -7.03
CA SER A 173 -6.33 9.95 -5.91
C SER A 173 -5.68 11.23 -5.35
N VAL A 174 -6.22 12.36 -5.78
CA VAL A 174 -5.86 13.70 -5.32
C VAL A 174 -7.11 14.42 -4.86
N TYR A 175 -6.96 15.51 -4.11
CA TYR A 175 -8.11 16.34 -3.74
C TYR A 175 -8.77 16.89 -5.03
N PRO A 176 -10.09 16.75 -5.19
CA PRO A 176 -10.76 17.15 -6.42
C PRO A 176 -10.75 18.68 -6.60
N THR A 177 -10.52 19.13 -7.82
CA THR A 177 -10.73 20.52 -8.25
C THR A 177 -11.89 20.58 -9.23
N GLU A 178 -12.24 21.77 -9.71
CA GLU A 178 -13.33 21.96 -10.67
C GLU A 178 -13.18 21.10 -11.93
N ASP A 179 -11.96 20.87 -12.40
CA ASP A 179 -11.70 20.18 -13.67
C ASP A 179 -10.69 19.02 -13.59
N SER A 180 -10.24 18.63 -12.39
CA SER A 180 -9.21 17.59 -12.20
C SER A 180 -9.54 16.28 -12.90
N THR A 181 -10.79 15.82 -12.87
CA THR A 181 -11.19 14.56 -13.52
C THR A 181 -10.92 14.58 -15.03
N ARG A 182 -11.24 15.69 -15.70
CA ARG A 182 -11.01 15.85 -17.14
C ARG A 182 -9.52 15.96 -17.44
N ARG A 183 -8.79 16.75 -16.65
CA ARG A 183 -7.35 16.95 -16.80
C ARG A 183 -6.58 15.63 -16.67
N LEU A 184 -6.80 14.89 -15.58
CA LEU A 184 -6.11 13.64 -15.29
C LEU A 184 -6.47 12.51 -16.27
N LYS A 185 -7.69 12.50 -16.84
CA LYS A 185 -8.06 11.57 -17.91
C LYS A 185 -7.31 11.82 -19.21
N ASN A 186 -7.06 13.10 -19.52
CA ASN A 186 -6.46 13.55 -20.78
C ASN A 186 -4.93 13.64 -20.73
N ALA A 187 -4.35 13.69 -19.53
CA ALA A 187 -2.92 13.53 -19.27
C ALA A 187 -2.46 12.15 -19.72
#